data_AF-A0A523IV75-F1
#
_entry.id   AF-A0A523IV75-F1
#
_cell.length_a   1.000
_cell.length_b   1.000
_cell.length_c   1.000
_cell.angle_alpha   90.00
_cell.angle_beta   90.00
_cell.angle_gamma   90.00
#
_symmetry.space_group_name_H-M   'P 1'
#
loop_
_entity.id
_entity.type
_entity.pdbx_description
1 polymer ?
#
loop_
_entity_poly.entity_id
_entity_poly.type
_entity_poly.pdbx_seq_one_letter_code
_entity_poly.pdbx_strand_id
1 'polypeptide(L)'
;MRKIAVIFLILFAPLLFSIKASCEHTAKYALVITIDGLRPDAILKADAPNLKALIKEGSYTPVAKTVDPPKTLPSHISLVTGLVPKKHGTNKNEWNPDMGYTEFETIFTIAKKEGFSTAIFAGKYKLNFIANPKSVDKLEVIKLSPKSVEEISHSFTSFMKENMPGVTLIHFPEPDISGHKNGWMSEEYFDSIKNVDIQLGKIITSLKQAEVYDKTFLVITSDHGGKSYTHRGDHPYVTTIPWLAVGKEVKQNYSIKEEVNIYDTAPTILKALGIDLPQNIDGHVIEEIFTH
;
A
#
# COMPACT_ATOMS: atom_id res chain seq x y z
N MET A 1 4.05 -28.59 82.17
CA MET A 1 4.41 -27.45 81.29
C MET A 1 4.10 -27.84 79.84
N ARG A 2 2.98 -27.39 79.27
CA ARG A 2 2.60 -27.65 77.87
C ARG A 2 3.21 -26.56 76.99
N LYS A 3 4.07 -26.93 76.03
CA LYS A 3 4.60 -26.01 75.00
C LYS A 3 3.61 -25.96 73.84
N ILE A 4 3.04 -24.78 73.59
CA ILE A 4 2.19 -24.49 72.44
C ILE A 4 3.12 -24.08 71.30
N ALA A 5 3.14 -24.84 70.20
CA ALA A 5 3.84 -24.47 68.98
C ALA A 5 2.89 -23.60 68.13
N VAL A 6 3.27 -22.34 67.92
CA VAL A 6 2.55 -21.41 67.04
C VAL A 6 3.10 -21.60 65.63
N ILE A 7 2.29 -22.12 64.71
CA ILE A 7 2.62 -22.26 63.29
C ILE A 7 2.20 -20.95 62.60
N PHE A 8 3.18 -20.18 62.10
CA PHE A 8 2.92 -19.04 61.23
C PHE A 8 2.60 -19.55 59.81
N LEU A 9 1.35 -19.44 59.40
CA LEU A 9 0.93 -19.67 58.02
C LEU A 9 1.29 -18.43 57.19
N ILE A 10 2.36 -18.51 56.40
CA ILE A 10 2.69 -17.47 55.41
C ILE A 10 1.78 -17.69 54.20
N LEU A 11 0.76 -16.84 54.06
CA LEU A 11 -0.11 -16.78 52.89
C LEU A 11 0.67 -16.19 51.70
N PHE A 12 1.15 -17.06 50.81
CA PHE A 12 1.63 -16.66 49.49
C PHE A 12 0.41 -16.29 48.63
N ALA A 13 0.14 -14.99 48.48
CA ALA A 13 -0.79 -14.52 47.46
C ALA A 13 -0.16 -14.74 46.08
N PRO A 14 -0.80 -15.45 45.14
CA PRO A 14 -0.28 -15.57 43.79
C PRO A 14 -0.37 -14.19 43.13
N LEU A 15 0.78 -13.62 42.74
CA LEU A 15 0.82 -12.49 41.83
C LEU A 15 0.21 -12.97 40.51
N LEU A 16 -1.07 -12.63 40.27
CA LEU A 16 -1.72 -12.81 38.98
C LEU A 16 -1.04 -11.84 38.00
N PHE A 17 0.01 -12.31 37.33
CA PHE A 17 0.46 -11.68 36.09
C PHE A 17 -0.67 -11.87 35.08
N SER A 18 -1.47 -10.81 34.90
CA SER A 18 -2.38 -10.72 33.76
C SER A 18 -1.51 -10.67 32.52
N ILE A 19 -1.31 -11.83 31.88
CA ILE A 19 -0.83 -11.89 30.51
C ILE A 19 -1.93 -11.18 29.70
N LYS A 20 -1.74 -9.89 29.39
CA LYS A 20 -2.48 -9.28 28.29
C LYS A 20 -2.12 -10.15 27.09
N ALA A 21 -3.08 -10.96 26.61
CA ALA A 21 -3.01 -11.46 25.27
C ALA A 21 -2.87 -10.22 24.39
N SER A 22 -1.66 -9.94 23.89
CA SER A 22 -1.52 -8.95 22.83
C SER A 22 -2.42 -9.45 21.72
N CYS A 23 -3.34 -8.61 21.26
CA CYS A 23 -3.96 -8.80 19.96
C CYS A 23 -2.80 -8.72 18.97
N GLU A 24 -2.16 -9.86 18.71
CA GLU A 24 -0.99 -9.91 17.86
C GLU A 24 -1.51 -9.80 16.44
N HIS A 25 -1.38 -8.61 15.87
CA HIS A 25 -1.69 -8.38 14.46
C HIS A 25 -1.00 -9.45 13.62
N THR A 26 -1.79 -10.15 12.80
CA THR A 26 -1.29 -11.27 11.99
C THR A 26 -0.43 -10.80 10.82
N ALA A 27 -0.60 -9.56 10.36
CA ALA A 27 0.25 -8.98 9.34
C ALA A 27 1.64 -8.68 9.91
N LYS A 28 2.66 -9.26 9.29
CA LYS A 28 4.09 -8.97 9.52
C LYS A 28 4.70 -8.18 8.37
N TYR A 29 4.01 -8.11 7.24
CA TYR A 29 4.41 -7.39 6.04
C TYR A 29 3.27 -6.53 5.53
N ALA A 30 3.59 -5.37 4.98
CA ALA A 30 2.66 -4.55 4.20
C ALA A 30 3.21 -4.36 2.79
N LEU A 31 2.38 -4.64 1.80
CA LEU A 31 2.69 -4.45 0.39
C LEU A 31 1.67 -3.50 -0.23
N VAL A 32 2.14 -2.37 -0.73
CA VAL A 32 1.33 -1.42 -1.50
C VAL A 32 1.70 -1.57 -2.96
N ILE A 33 0.72 -1.83 -3.82
CA ILE A 33 0.89 -1.86 -5.26
C ILE A 33 0.08 -0.71 -5.87
N THR A 34 0.77 0.25 -6.46
CA THR A 34 0.13 1.32 -7.23
C THR A 34 0.24 0.99 -8.73
N ILE A 35 -0.90 1.01 -9.41
CA ILE A 35 -1.01 0.80 -10.86
C ILE A 35 -1.38 2.16 -11.46
N ASP A 36 -0.39 2.87 -11.99
CA ASP A 36 -0.50 4.28 -12.36
C ASP A 36 -1.52 4.51 -13.48
N GLY A 37 -2.45 5.45 -13.29
CA GLY A 37 -3.48 5.76 -14.31
C GLY A 37 -4.58 4.70 -14.49
N LEU A 38 -4.71 3.73 -13.58
CA LEU A 38 -5.70 2.66 -13.64
C LEU A 38 -7.10 3.15 -13.24
N ARG A 39 -8.04 3.07 -14.19
CA ARG A 39 -9.46 3.33 -13.91
C ARG A 39 -10.16 2.12 -13.28
N PRO A 40 -11.05 2.31 -12.29
CA PRO A 40 -11.85 1.22 -11.73
C PRO A 40 -12.68 0.47 -12.77
N ASP A 41 -13.33 1.19 -13.69
CA ASP A 41 -14.20 0.59 -14.72
C ASP A 41 -13.42 -0.15 -15.81
N ALA A 42 -12.10 0.08 -15.90
CA ALA A 42 -11.24 -0.68 -16.79
C ALA A 42 -10.95 -2.08 -16.27
N ILE A 43 -10.88 -2.28 -14.94
CA ILE A 43 -10.61 -3.59 -14.33
C ILE A 43 -11.67 -4.61 -14.76
N LEU A 44 -12.93 -4.21 -14.80
CA LEU A 44 -14.04 -5.10 -15.20
C LEU A 44 -13.95 -5.52 -16.67
N LYS A 45 -13.49 -4.60 -17.54
CA LYS A 45 -13.44 -4.79 -18.99
C LYS A 45 -12.15 -5.48 -19.47
N ALA A 46 -11.04 -5.27 -18.76
CA ALA A 46 -9.75 -5.85 -19.09
C ALA A 46 -9.72 -7.38 -18.84
N ASP A 47 -8.83 -8.07 -19.55
CA ASP A 47 -8.42 -9.43 -19.21
C ASP A 47 -7.46 -9.39 -18.01
N ALA A 48 -8.04 -9.25 -16.82
CA ALA A 48 -7.33 -9.08 -15.56
C ALA A 48 -7.81 -10.09 -14.49
N PRO A 49 -7.59 -11.40 -14.68
CA PRO A 49 -8.09 -12.43 -13.78
C PRO A 49 -7.51 -12.34 -12.36
N ASN A 50 -6.25 -11.92 -12.18
CA ASN A 50 -5.63 -11.85 -10.86
C ASN A 50 -6.22 -10.70 -10.02
N LEU A 51 -6.38 -9.51 -10.60
CA LEU A 51 -7.06 -8.38 -9.98
C LEU A 51 -8.51 -8.75 -9.61
N LYS A 52 -9.25 -9.38 -10.53
CA LYS A 52 -10.63 -9.81 -10.28
C LYS A 52 -10.71 -10.89 -9.18
N ALA A 53 -9.72 -11.76 -9.07
CA ALA A 53 -9.63 -12.74 -7.99
C ALA A 53 -9.37 -12.05 -6.65
N LEU A 54 -8.42 -11.11 -6.59
CA LEU A 54 -8.11 -10.37 -5.37
C LEU A 54 -9.28 -9.50 -4.90
N ILE A 55 -10.08 -8.93 -5.82
CA ILE A 55 -11.34 -8.24 -5.47
C ILE A 55 -12.31 -9.17 -4.72
N LYS A 56 -12.41 -10.45 -5.14
CA LYS A 56 -13.25 -11.44 -4.46
C LYS A 56 -12.64 -11.91 -3.14
N GLU A 57 -11.32 -11.95 -3.06
CA GLU A 57 -10.59 -12.37 -1.86
C GLU A 57 -10.58 -11.30 -0.77
N GLY A 58 -10.71 -10.02 -1.12
CA GLY A 58 -10.55 -8.90 -0.19
C GLY A 58 -11.77 -7.99 -0.05
N SER A 59 -11.48 -6.78 0.43
CA SER A 59 -12.41 -5.67 0.55
C SER A 59 -12.12 -4.61 -0.51
N TYR A 60 -13.13 -4.19 -1.26
CA TYR A 60 -12.95 -3.36 -2.46
C TYR A 60 -13.95 -2.20 -2.54
N THR A 61 -13.47 -1.05 -3.02
CA THR A 61 -14.32 0.02 -3.56
C THR A 61 -13.83 0.45 -4.95
N PRO A 62 -14.72 0.57 -5.95
CA PRO A 62 -14.41 1.15 -7.25
C PRO A 62 -14.54 2.68 -7.26
N VAL A 63 -14.89 3.31 -6.12
CA VAL A 63 -15.23 4.74 -6.05
C VAL A 63 -14.34 5.56 -5.11
N ALA A 64 -13.18 5.01 -4.72
CA ALA A 64 -12.20 5.77 -3.96
C ALA A 64 -11.72 7.01 -4.73
N LYS A 65 -11.25 8.03 -4.02
CA LYS A 65 -10.84 9.30 -4.59
C LYS A 65 -9.34 9.53 -4.48
N THR A 66 -8.76 10.03 -5.56
CA THR A 66 -7.43 10.63 -5.50
C THR A 66 -7.48 12.08 -5.01
N VAL A 67 -6.32 12.68 -4.87
CA VAL A 67 -6.13 14.07 -4.46
C VAL A 67 -6.18 15.05 -5.64
N ASP A 68 -6.33 16.34 -5.33
CA ASP A 68 -6.17 17.44 -6.27
C ASP A 68 -4.82 18.14 -6.04
N PRO A 69 -3.93 18.26 -7.06
CA PRO A 69 -4.10 17.80 -8.44
C PRO A 69 -3.91 16.27 -8.61
N PRO A 70 -4.69 15.62 -9.51
CA PRO A 70 -4.61 14.18 -9.77
C PRO A 70 -3.37 13.86 -10.63
N LYS A 71 -2.22 13.83 -9.96
CA LYS A 71 -0.89 13.64 -10.56
C LYS A 71 -0.11 12.61 -9.74
N THR A 72 0.76 11.87 -10.41
CA THR A 72 1.57 10.83 -9.77
C THR A 72 2.27 11.27 -8.50
N LEU A 73 3.13 12.29 -8.53
CA LEU A 73 3.94 12.65 -7.35
C LEU A 73 3.09 13.18 -6.18
N PRO A 74 2.18 14.15 -6.35
CA PRO A 74 1.28 14.60 -5.29
C PRO A 74 0.49 13.44 -4.65
N SER A 75 -0.10 12.58 -5.48
CA SER A 75 -0.93 11.46 -5.02
C SER A 75 -0.13 10.42 -4.25
N HIS A 76 1.09 10.09 -4.72
CA HIS A 76 1.95 9.13 -4.02
C HIS A 76 2.46 9.67 -2.68
N ILE A 77 2.72 10.98 -2.57
CA ILE A 77 3.07 11.58 -1.28
C ILE A 77 1.88 11.48 -0.33
N SER A 78 0.67 11.84 -0.77
CA SER A 78 -0.54 11.70 0.05
C SER A 78 -0.77 10.24 0.44
N LEU A 79 -0.55 9.29 -0.47
CA LEU A 79 -0.68 7.86 -0.21
C LEU A 79 0.23 7.38 0.92
N VAL A 80 1.52 7.79 0.90
CA VAL A 80 2.51 7.27 1.86
C VAL A 80 2.61 8.09 3.14
N THR A 81 2.10 9.31 3.18
CA THR A 81 2.11 10.17 4.39
C THR A 81 0.76 10.19 5.09
N GLY A 82 -0.31 9.89 4.35
CA GLY A 82 -1.69 10.12 4.80
C GLY A 82 -2.05 11.60 4.95
N LEU A 83 -1.29 12.51 4.33
CA LEU A 83 -1.54 13.94 4.34
C LEU A 83 -2.24 14.40 3.06
N VAL A 84 -3.09 15.41 3.17
CA VAL A 84 -3.66 16.07 1.97
C VAL A 84 -2.63 16.99 1.31
N PRO A 85 -2.74 17.28 -0.01
CA PRO A 85 -1.81 18.18 -0.72
C PRO A 85 -1.65 19.56 -0.10
N LYS A 86 -2.71 20.09 0.51
CA LYS A 86 -2.66 21.37 1.22
C LYS A 86 -1.64 21.36 2.37
N LYS A 87 -1.40 20.22 3.03
CA LYS A 87 -0.43 20.08 4.11
C LYS A 87 0.98 19.79 3.60
N HIS A 88 1.13 18.84 2.67
CA HIS A 88 2.46 18.47 2.18
C HIS A 88 3.01 19.39 1.06
N GLY A 89 2.17 20.30 0.53
CA GLY A 89 2.56 21.37 -0.39
C GLY A 89 3.01 20.92 -1.78
N THR A 90 2.98 19.62 -2.08
CA THR A 90 3.50 19.10 -3.35
C THR A 90 2.43 19.12 -4.43
N ASN A 91 2.52 20.12 -5.32
CA ASN A 91 1.59 20.31 -6.45
C ASN A 91 2.24 20.04 -7.82
N LYS A 92 3.58 19.93 -7.85
CA LYS A 92 4.39 19.64 -9.04
C LYS A 92 4.47 18.13 -9.29
N ASN A 93 4.62 17.72 -10.55
CA ASN A 93 4.77 16.31 -10.92
C ASN A 93 6.20 15.96 -11.33
N GLU A 94 7.14 16.79 -10.93
CA GLU A 94 8.55 16.72 -11.30
C GLU A 94 9.37 16.62 -10.03
N TRP A 95 10.48 15.91 -10.14
CA TRP A 95 11.50 15.82 -9.10
C TRP A 95 12.87 15.92 -9.76
N ASN A 96 13.79 16.57 -9.07
CA ASN A 96 15.21 16.51 -9.38
C ASN A 96 15.99 16.35 -8.05
N PRO A 97 17.25 15.90 -8.09
CA PRO A 97 18.05 15.68 -6.88
C PRO A 97 18.17 16.90 -5.95
N ASP A 98 18.16 18.12 -6.50
CA ASP A 98 18.27 19.36 -5.70
C ASP A 98 17.03 19.62 -4.83
N MET A 99 15.88 19.01 -5.17
CA MET A 99 14.68 19.06 -4.33
C MET A 99 14.79 18.21 -3.06
N GLY A 100 15.79 17.33 -2.97
CA GLY A 100 15.95 16.41 -1.83
C GLY A 100 14.79 15.40 -1.74
N TYR A 101 14.44 15.02 -0.51
CA TYR A 101 13.37 14.07 -0.22
C TYR A 101 12.26 14.76 0.58
N THR A 102 11.07 14.17 0.62
CA THR A 102 10.01 14.65 1.52
C THR A 102 10.50 14.71 2.97
N GLU A 103 10.17 15.80 3.65
CA GLU A 103 10.46 15.99 5.08
C GLU A 103 9.36 15.41 5.99
N PHE A 104 8.19 15.12 5.41
CA PHE A 104 7.07 14.51 6.12
C PHE A 104 7.33 13.04 6.45
N GLU A 105 6.83 12.59 7.59
CA GLU A 105 6.86 11.18 7.95
C GLU A 105 6.04 10.36 6.96
N THR A 106 6.68 9.38 6.35
CA THR A 106 6.04 8.40 5.46
C THR A 106 5.81 7.10 6.20
N ILE A 107 4.98 6.20 5.65
CA ILE A 107 4.86 4.82 6.14
C ILE A 107 6.23 4.13 6.26
N PHE A 108 7.20 4.48 5.42
CA PHE A 108 8.56 3.94 5.50
C PHE A 108 9.31 4.49 6.72
N THR A 109 9.21 5.79 6.95
CA THR A 109 9.83 6.45 8.12
C THR A 109 9.27 5.90 9.42
N ILE A 110 7.95 5.75 9.49
CA ILE A 110 7.24 5.25 10.67
C ILE A 110 7.59 3.78 10.89
N ALA A 111 7.46 2.93 9.86
CA ALA A 111 7.80 1.52 9.97
C ALA A 111 9.28 1.29 10.32
N LYS A 112 10.20 2.12 9.80
CA LYS A 112 11.62 2.04 10.13
C LYS A 112 11.89 2.28 11.63
N LYS A 113 11.15 3.20 12.27
CA LYS A 113 11.25 3.46 13.72
C LYS A 113 10.80 2.26 14.54
N GLU A 114 9.80 1.52 14.05
CA GLU A 114 9.32 0.27 14.64
C GLU A 114 10.19 -0.95 14.28
N GLY A 115 11.32 -0.75 13.60
CA GLY A 115 12.29 -1.81 13.29
C GLY A 115 12.01 -2.60 12.02
N PHE A 116 11.01 -2.23 11.22
CA PHE A 116 10.78 -2.85 9.92
C PHE A 116 11.84 -2.43 8.90
N SER A 117 12.21 -3.37 8.03
CA SER A 117 12.90 -3.06 6.78
C SER A 117 11.91 -2.55 5.73
N THR A 118 12.38 -1.70 4.81
CA THR A 118 11.50 -1.00 3.87
C THR A 118 12.05 -1.00 2.45
N ALA A 119 11.16 -1.05 1.46
CA ALA A 119 11.57 -1.06 0.06
C ALA A 119 10.62 -0.31 -0.89
N ILE A 120 11.17 0.20 -1.98
CA ILE A 120 10.44 0.81 -3.09
C ILE A 120 10.97 0.25 -4.41
N PHE A 121 10.07 -0.25 -5.24
CA PHE A 121 10.32 -0.68 -6.61
C PHE A 121 9.40 0.11 -7.55
N ALA A 122 9.96 0.98 -8.40
CA ALA A 122 9.16 1.97 -9.12
C ALA A 122 9.58 2.14 -10.58
N GLY A 123 8.62 2.49 -11.43
CA GLY A 123 8.84 2.82 -12.85
C GLY A 123 8.97 4.31 -13.17
N LYS A 124 8.69 5.22 -12.22
CA LYS A 124 8.74 6.67 -12.46
C LYS A 124 9.80 7.34 -11.58
N TYR A 125 10.77 8.01 -12.22
CA TYR A 125 11.91 8.68 -11.56
C TYR A 125 11.51 9.66 -10.46
N LYS A 126 10.35 10.32 -10.60
CA LYS A 126 9.86 11.27 -9.60
C LYS A 126 9.56 10.67 -8.22
N LEU A 127 9.35 9.36 -8.14
CA LEU A 127 9.11 8.66 -6.87
C LEU A 127 10.38 8.54 -6.00
N ASN A 128 11.55 8.96 -6.49
CA ASN A 128 12.70 9.20 -5.63
C ASN A 128 12.39 10.19 -4.50
N PHE A 129 11.47 11.14 -4.69
CA PHE A 129 11.13 12.13 -3.66
C PHE A 129 10.61 11.52 -2.35
N ILE A 130 9.90 10.39 -2.41
CA ILE A 130 9.38 9.69 -1.23
C ILE A 130 10.38 8.64 -0.68
N ALA A 131 11.54 8.49 -1.30
CA ALA A 131 12.51 7.44 -1.02
C ALA A 131 13.69 7.93 -0.16
N ASN A 132 13.40 8.54 1.00
CA ASN A 132 14.44 9.03 1.89
C ASN A 132 15.37 7.86 2.33
N PRO A 133 16.69 7.94 2.06
CA PRO A 133 17.62 6.83 2.33
C PRO A 133 17.81 6.52 3.81
N LYS A 134 17.35 7.39 4.72
CA LYS A 134 17.32 7.09 6.17
C LYS A 134 16.20 6.11 6.53
N SER A 135 15.18 5.98 5.69
CA SER A 135 13.99 5.17 5.96
C SER A 135 13.62 4.20 4.85
N VAL A 136 14.30 4.20 3.71
CA VAL A 136 14.11 3.24 2.60
C VAL A 136 15.39 2.43 2.41
N ASP A 137 15.36 1.16 2.81
CA ASP A 137 16.54 0.28 2.78
C ASP A 137 16.88 -0.19 1.36
N LYS A 138 15.86 -0.45 0.55
CA LYS A 138 16.01 -0.83 -0.86
C LYS A 138 15.19 0.10 -1.74
N LEU A 139 15.87 0.83 -2.60
CA LEU A 139 15.26 1.59 -3.68
C LEU A 139 15.71 1.02 -5.01
N GLU A 140 14.75 0.72 -5.88
CA GLU A 140 15.03 0.44 -7.29
C GLU A 140 14.04 1.18 -8.18
N VAL A 141 14.57 2.10 -8.99
CA VAL A 141 13.78 2.85 -9.95
C VAL A 141 14.19 2.44 -11.35
N ILE A 142 13.31 1.68 -11.99
CA ILE A 142 13.55 1.11 -13.31
C ILE A 142 13.30 2.17 -14.36
N LYS A 143 14.27 2.31 -15.27
CA LYS A 143 14.16 3.19 -16.43
C LYS A 143 13.04 2.70 -17.33
N LEU A 144 12.18 3.62 -17.76
CA LEU A 144 11.07 3.31 -18.65
C LEU A 144 11.53 2.64 -19.95
N SER A 145 10.94 1.49 -20.23
CA SER A 145 11.13 0.63 -21.38
C SER A 145 9.85 -0.19 -21.62
N PRO A 146 9.70 -0.84 -22.78
CA PRO A 146 8.59 -1.77 -23.01
C PRO A 146 8.54 -2.96 -22.03
N LYS A 147 9.60 -3.21 -21.26
CA LYS A 147 9.70 -4.31 -20.28
C LYS A 147 9.63 -3.84 -18.83
N SER A 148 9.36 -2.55 -18.58
CA SER A 148 9.43 -2.00 -17.23
C SER A 148 8.51 -2.70 -16.24
N VAL A 149 7.33 -3.15 -16.66
CA VAL A 149 6.38 -3.85 -15.78
C VAL A 149 6.97 -5.19 -15.32
N GLU A 150 7.53 -5.96 -16.23
CA GLU A 150 8.21 -7.24 -15.95
C GLU A 150 9.45 -7.05 -15.10
N GLU A 151 10.27 -6.04 -15.41
CA GLU A 151 11.49 -5.73 -14.68
C GLU A 151 11.18 -5.34 -13.22
N ILE A 152 10.11 -4.55 -12.98
CA ILE A 152 9.69 -4.14 -11.63
C ILE A 152 9.23 -5.35 -10.82
N SER A 153 8.39 -6.19 -11.41
CA SER A 153 7.94 -7.42 -10.76
C SER A 153 9.09 -8.38 -10.49
N HIS A 154 10.00 -8.56 -11.45
CA HIS A 154 11.18 -9.40 -11.29
C HIS A 154 12.10 -8.87 -10.19
N SER A 155 12.32 -7.56 -10.13
CA SER A 155 13.17 -6.93 -9.14
C SER A 155 12.67 -7.17 -7.72
N PHE A 156 11.38 -6.93 -7.47
CA PHE A 156 10.78 -7.22 -6.17
C PHE A 156 10.83 -8.72 -5.84
N THR A 157 10.37 -9.58 -6.77
CA THR A 157 10.27 -11.03 -6.52
C THR A 157 11.63 -11.70 -6.33
N SER A 158 12.70 -11.16 -6.91
CA SER A 158 14.08 -11.59 -6.65
C SER A 158 14.55 -11.10 -5.28
N PHE A 159 14.35 -9.82 -4.95
CA PHE A 159 14.81 -9.25 -3.68
C PHE A 159 14.14 -9.91 -2.47
N MET A 160 12.82 -10.15 -2.52
CA MET A 160 12.08 -10.72 -1.39
C MET A 160 12.51 -12.14 -1.00
N LYS A 161 13.13 -12.89 -1.91
CA LYS A 161 13.64 -14.25 -1.63
C LYS A 161 14.82 -14.24 -0.68
N GLU A 162 15.61 -13.17 -0.73
CA GLU A 162 16.76 -12.97 0.15
C GLU A 162 16.35 -12.20 1.40
N ASN A 163 15.58 -11.13 1.22
CA ASN A 163 15.20 -10.20 2.29
C ASN A 163 13.78 -9.66 2.04
N MET A 164 12.75 -10.34 2.53
CA MET A 164 11.36 -9.85 2.47
C MET A 164 11.24 -8.56 3.30
N PRO A 165 10.95 -7.39 2.69
CA PRO A 165 10.83 -6.14 3.42
C PRO A 165 9.52 -6.11 4.23
N GLY A 166 9.60 -5.52 5.42
CA GLY A 166 8.44 -5.26 6.28
C GLY A 166 7.39 -4.36 5.63
N VAL A 167 7.81 -3.28 4.96
CA VAL A 167 6.91 -2.38 4.22
C VAL A 167 7.45 -2.13 2.83
N THR A 168 6.66 -2.44 1.81
CA THR A 168 7.07 -2.30 0.40
C THR A 168 6.06 -1.49 -0.41
N LEU A 169 6.55 -0.57 -1.24
CA LEU A 169 5.79 0.01 -2.35
C LEU A 169 6.29 -0.54 -3.68
N ILE A 170 5.38 -1.08 -4.49
CA ILE A 170 5.60 -1.44 -5.89
C ILE A 170 4.74 -0.50 -6.74
N HIS A 171 5.37 0.23 -7.64
CA HIS A 171 4.69 1.12 -8.57
C HIS A 171 4.87 0.62 -10.00
N PHE A 172 3.78 0.25 -10.66
CA PHE A 172 3.76 -0.01 -12.09
C PHE A 172 3.41 1.27 -12.86
N PRO A 173 4.23 1.68 -13.86
CA PRO A 173 3.99 2.92 -14.62
C PRO A 173 2.90 2.79 -15.69
N GLU A 174 2.39 1.58 -15.92
CA GLU A 174 1.26 1.28 -16.79
C GLU A 174 0.00 1.08 -15.93
N PRO A 175 -1.21 1.38 -16.44
CA PRO A 175 -1.51 1.71 -17.84
C PRO A 175 -1.43 3.21 -18.20
N ASP A 176 -0.94 4.09 -17.32
CA ASP A 176 -0.84 5.54 -17.58
C ASP A 176 -0.07 5.89 -18.86
N ILE A 177 1.09 5.26 -19.09
CA ILE A 177 1.88 5.49 -20.31
C ILE A 177 1.06 5.16 -21.56
N SER A 178 0.39 4.01 -21.57
CA SER A 178 -0.49 3.60 -22.66
C SER A 178 -1.71 4.52 -22.79
N GLY A 179 -2.27 5.00 -21.67
CA GLY A 179 -3.36 5.96 -21.61
C GLY A 179 -2.98 7.31 -22.24
N HIS A 180 -1.78 7.81 -21.94
CA HIS A 180 -1.26 9.03 -22.57
C HIS A 180 -0.97 8.87 -24.05
N LYS A 181 -0.44 7.72 -24.48
CA LYS A 181 -0.02 7.48 -25.86
C LYS A 181 -1.19 7.18 -26.79
N ASN A 182 -2.11 6.32 -26.35
CA ASN A 182 -3.16 5.74 -27.20
C ASN A 182 -4.57 6.14 -26.75
N GLY A 183 -4.69 6.70 -25.55
CA GLY A 183 -5.95 7.10 -24.95
C GLY A 183 -6.42 6.11 -23.89
N TRP A 184 -6.99 6.61 -22.80
CA TRP A 184 -7.63 5.78 -21.79
C TRP A 184 -8.77 4.98 -22.42
N MET A 185 -8.84 3.69 -22.10
CA MET A 185 -9.81 2.71 -22.64
C MET A 185 -9.59 2.32 -24.11
N SER A 186 -8.41 2.60 -24.69
CA SER A 186 -7.95 1.99 -25.94
C SER A 186 -7.60 0.51 -25.77
N GLU A 187 -7.39 -0.20 -26.88
CA GLU A 187 -6.92 -1.60 -26.87
C GLU A 187 -5.55 -1.71 -26.18
N GLU A 188 -4.62 -0.80 -26.50
CA GLU A 188 -3.28 -0.77 -25.89
C GLU A 188 -3.33 -0.48 -24.39
N TYR A 189 -4.28 0.36 -23.95
CA TYR A 189 -4.54 0.58 -22.54
C TYR A 189 -4.98 -0.71 -21.85
N PHE A 190 -5.89 -1.49 -22.45
CA PHE A 190 -6.29 -2.79 -21.89
C PHE A 190 -5.18 -3.85 -21.93
N ASP A 191 -4.37 -3.88 -22.98
CA ASP A 191 -3.22 -4.79 -23.08
C ASP A 191 -2.16 -4.50 -22.01
N SER A 192 -1.93 -3.22 -21.71
CA SER A 192 -1.03 -2.83 -20.63
C SER A 192 -1.57 -3.25 -19.25
N ILE A 193 -2.89 -3.14 -19.01
CA ILE A 193 -3.53 -3.67 -17.79
C ILE A 193 -3.35 -5.19 -17.70
N LYS A 194 -3.55 -5.91 -18.81
CA LYS A 194 -3.34 -7.37 -18.85
C LYS A 194 -1.89 -7.73 -18.49
N ASN A 195 -0.90 -6.99 -18.99
CA ASN A 195 0.50 -7.25 -18.63
C ASN A 195 0.76 -7.01 -17.12
N VAL A 196 0.24 -5.91 -16.57
CA VAL A 196 0.31 -5.64 -15.13
C VAL A 196 -0.36 -6.77 -14.32
N ASP A 197 -1.52 -7.25 -14.75
CA ASP A 197 -2.24 -8.35 -14.08
C ASP A 197 -1.43 -9.65 -14.07
N ILE A 198 -0.76 -9.99 -15.18
CA ILE A 198 0.15 -11.15 -15.26
C ILE A 198 1.28 -11.01 -14.24
N GLN A 199 1.90 -9.83 -14.14
CA GLN A 199 2.98 -9.59 -13.19
C GLN A 199 2.49 -9.58 -11.73
N LEU A 200 1.28 -9.08 -11.48
CA LEU A 200 0.62 -9.19 -10.19
C LEU A 200 0.46 -10.66 -9.79
N GLY A 201 0.00 -11.53 -10.70
CA GLY A 201 -0.08 -12.97 -10.47
C GLY A 201 1.26 -13.60 -10.06
N LYS A 202 2.37 -13.17 -10.66
CA LYS A 202 3.73 -13.63 -10.27
C LYS A 202 4.13 -13.16 -8.88
N ILE A 203 3.81 -11.93 -8.51
CA ILE A 203 4.05 -11.38 -7.16
C ILE A 203 3.28 -12.21 -6.12
N ILE A 204 1.98 -12.41 -6.34
CA ILE A 204 1.12 -13.20 -5.43
C ILE A 204 1.63 -14.65 -5.33
N THR A 205 2.01 -15.27 -6.45
CA THR A 205 2.60 -16.61 -6.46
C THR A 205 3.90 -16.67 -5.66
N SER A 206 4.77 -15.66 -5.78
CA SER A 206 6.03 -15.60 -5.04
C SER A 206 5.80 -15.45 -3.53
N LEU A 207 4.83 -14.63 -3.11
CA LEU A 207 4.43 -14.51 -1.70
C LEU A 207 3.89 -15.83 -1.13
N LYS A 208 3.10 -16.57 -1.92
CA LYS A 208 2.57 -17.89 -1.52
C LYS A 208 3.68 -18.94 -1.42
N GLN A 209 4.59 -18.98 -2.39
CA GLN A 209 5.73 -19.89 -2.39
C GLN A 209 6.70 -19.63 -1.22
N ALA A 210 6.84 -18.38 -0.80
CA ALA A 210 7.63 -18.00 0.35
C ALA A 210 6.88 -18.12 1.70
N GLU A 211 5.63 -18.62 1.69
CA GLU A 211 4.79 -18.78 2.90
C GLU A 211 4.59 -17.48 3.72
N VAL A 212 4.65 -16.32 3.04
CA VAL A 212 4.44 -14.99 3.64
C VAL A 212 3.13 -14.33 3.21
N TYR A 213 2.40 -14.93 2.26
CA TYR A 213 1.13 -14.38 1.77
C TYR A 213 0.12 -14.13 2.90
N ASP A 214 -0.12 -15.12 3.75
CA ASP A 214 -1.08 -15.01 4.88
C ASP A 214 -0.60 -14.05 6.00
N LYS A 215 0.66 -13.61 5.92
CA LYS A 215 1.27 -12.62 6.84
C LYS A 215 1.40 -11.24 6.19
N THR A 216 0.90 -11.07 4.97
CA THR A 216 1.00 -9.83 4.20
C THR A 216 -0.35 -9.13 4.16
N PHE A 217 -0.38 -7.86 4.59
CA PHE A 217 -1.46 -6.95 4.28
C PHE A 217 -1.16 -6.27 2.94
N LEU A 218 -1.99 -6.54 1.94
CA LEU A 218 -1.83 -6.06 0.58
C LEU A 218 -2.85 -4.96 0.29
N VAL A 219 -2.38 -3.81 -0.18
CA VAL A 219 -3.23 -2.76 -0.75
C VAL A 219 -2.91 -2.60 -2.23
N ILE A 220 -3.93 -2.59 -3.09
CA ILE A 220 -3.81 -2.29 -4.52
C ILE A 220 -4.66 -1.07 -4.82
N THR A 221 -4.07 -0.06 -5.45
CA THR A 221 -4.76 1.18 -5.83
C THR A 221 -4.16 1.84 -7.07
N SER A 222 -4.66 3.02 -7.40
CA SER A 222 -4.11 3.88 -8.45
C SER A 222 -3.94 5.30 -7.92
N ASP A 223 -3.02 6.05 -8.50
CA ASP A 223 -2.81 7.46 -8.20
C ASP A 223 -3.82 8.37 -8.89
N HIS A 224 -4.34 8.00 -10.05
CA HIS A 224 -5.42 8.70 -10.74
C HIS A 224 -6.00 7.81 -11.85
N GLY A 225 -7.11 8.24 -12.45
CA GLY A 225 -7.60 7.71 -13.72
C GLY A 225 -7.17 8.60 -14.90
N GLY A 226 -8.00 8.64 -15.94
CA GLY A 226 -7.81 9.55 -17.07
C GLY A 226 -8.94 9.54 -18.08
N LYS A 227 -8.96 10.55 -18.94
CA LYS A 227 -9.97 10.77 -19.97
C LYS A 227 -9.30 11.20 -21.27
N SER A 228 -9.69 10.54 -22.37
CA SER A 228 -9.03 10.74 -23.67
C SER A 228 -7.53 10.50 -23.53
N TYR A 229 -6.66 11.51 -23.65
CA TYR A 229 -5.19 11.37 -23.58
C TYR A 229 -4.58 12.07 -22.36
N THR A 230 -5.39 12.46 -21.38
CA THR A 230 -4.93 13.24 -20.22
C THR A 230 -5.64 12.88 -18.93
N HIS A 231 -4.97 13.14 -17.81
CA HIS A 231 -5.51 13.04 -16.46
C HIS A 231 -5.66 14.45 -15.81
N ARG A 232 -5.98 15.47 -16.62
CA ARG A 232 -6.22 16.84 -16.14
C ARG A 232 -7.69 17.07 -15.79
N GLY A 233 -7.92 17.90 -14.78
CA GLY A 233 -9.25 18.31 -14.34
C GLY A 233 -9.85 17.43 -13.25
N ASP A 234 -11.10 17.72 -12.91
CA ASP A 234 -11.86 17.15 -11.78
C ASP A 234 -12.84 16.03 -12.20
N HIS A 235 -12.87 15.70 -13.50
CA HIS A 235 -13.80 14.73 -14.05
C HIS A 235 -13.70 13.38 -13.32
N PRO A 236 -14.82 12.68 -13.01
CA PRO A 236 -14.79 11.42 -12.25
C PRO A 236 -13.88 10.33 -12.82
N TYR A 237 -13.75 10.23 -14.15
CA TYR A 237 -12.80 9.32 -14.81
C TYR A 237 -11.33 9.58 -14.49
N VAL A 238 -10.99 10.78 -14.03
CA VAL A 238 -9.65 11.19 -13.60
C VAL A 238 -9.51 11.04 -12.09
N THR A 239 -10.52 11.44 -11.32
CA THR A 239 -10.43 11.55 -9.86
C THR A 239 -10.84 10.30 -9.10
N THR A 240 -11.50 9.33 -9.76
CA THR A 240 -11.97 8.09 -9.14
C THR A 240 -10.99 6.95 -9.44
N ILE A 241 -10.53 6.29 -8.38
CA ILE A 241 -9.49 5.25 -8.40
C ILE A 241 -10.02 3.97 -7.73
N PRO A 242 -9.49 2.79 -8.10
CA PRO A 242 -9.79 1.56 -7.38
C PRO A 242 -9.05 1.57 -6.03
N TRP A 243 -9.66 1.03 -4.99
CA TRP A 243 -8.96 0.74 -3.74
C TRP A 243 -9.37 -0.63 -3.23
N LEU A 244 -8.38 -1.50 -3.04
CA LEU A 244 -8.54 -2.90 -2.67
C LEU A 244 -7.57 -3.24 -1.54
N ALA A 245 -8.08 -3.85 -0.48
CA ALA A 245 -7.26 -4.45 0.57
C ALA A 245 -7.48 -5.98 0.63
N VAL A 246 -6.40 -6.73 0.82
CA VAL A 246 -6.40 -8.18 1.02
C VAL A 246 -5.49 -8.51 2.19
N GLY A 247 -5.92 -9.43 3.04
CA GLY A 247 -5.13 -9.90 4.18
C GLY A 247 -5.95 -10.83 5.05
N LYS A 248 -5.27 -11.56 5.95
CA LYS A 248 -5.90 -12.54 6.83
C LYS A 248 -7.02 -11.97 7.71
N GLU A 249 -6.87 -10.72 8.12
CA GLU A 249 -7.83 -10.00 8.97
C GLU A 249 -8.80 -9.12 8.18
N VAL A 250 -8.75 -9.16 6.84
CA VAL A 250 -9.61 -8.38 5.95
C VAL A 250 -10.84 -9.19 5.56
N LYS A 251 -12.02 -8.55 5.59
CA LYS A 251 -13.28 -9.15 5.13
C LYS A 251 -13.16 -9.52 3.66
N GLN A 252 -13.53 -10.76 3.35
CA GLN A 252 -13.50 -11.29 1.99
C GLN A 252 -14.78 -10.94 1.24
N ASN A 253 -14.66 -10.70 -0.07
CA ASN A 253 -15.76 -10.33 -0.97
C ASN A 253 -16.61 -9.18 -0.42
N TYR A 254 -15.98 -8.22 0.25
CA TYR A 254 -16.67 -7.12 0.92
C TYR A 254 -16.60 -5.85 0.07
N SER A 255 -17.76 -5.21 -0.08
CA SER A 255 -17.84 -3.91 -0.74
C SER A 255 -17.79 -2.82 0.32
N ILE A 256 -16.69 -2.07 0.31
CA ILE A 256 -16.47 -0.91 1.18
C ILE A 256 -17.58 0.12 0.92
N LYS A 257 -18.19 0.58 2.01
CA LYS A 257 -19.32 1.51 2.07
C LYS A 257 -18.90 2.91 2.49
N GLU A 258 -17.82 3.05 3.25
CA GLU A 258 -17.30 4.35 3.64
C GLU A 258 -16.59 5.06 2.47
N GLU A 259 -16.43 6.38 2.60
CA GLU A 259 -15.69 7.17 1.62
C GLU A 259 -14.20 6.91 1.79
N VAL A 260 -13.54 6.46 0.72
CA VAL A 260 -12.10 6.19 0.73
C VAL A 260 -11.39 7.23 -0.13
N ASN A 261 -10.34 7.82 0.43
CA ASN A 261 -9.37 8.65 -0.28
C ASN A 261 -8.01 7.95 -0.33
N ILE A 262 -7.19 8.31 -1.30
CA ILE A 262 -5.85 7.70 -1.45
C ILE A 262 -4.98 7.88 -0.19
N TYR A 263 -5.15 8.99 0.55
CA TYR A 263 -4.43 9.27 1.80
C TYR A 263 -4.94 8.46 3.01
N ASP A 264 -6.05 7.72 2.89
CA ASP A 264 -6.49 6.75 3.90
C ASP A 264 -5.67 5.45 3.85
N THR A 265 -4.83 5.29 2.82
CA THR A 265 -3.95 4.13 2.64
C THR A 265 -2.89 4.02 3.74
N ALA A 266 -2.15 5.10 4.02
CA ALA A 266 -1.13 5.12 5.08
C ALA A 266 -1.65 4.71 6.47
N PRO A 267 -2.69 5.34 7.03
CA PRO A 267 -3.19 4.96 8.36
C PRO A 267 -3.71 3.52 8.37
N THR A 268 -4.35 3.06 7.30
CA THR A 268 -4.86 1.69 7.21
C THR A 268 -3.74 0.65 7.20
N ILE A 269 -2.62 0.93 6.53
CA ILE A 269 -1.42 0.07 6.56
C ILE A 269 -0.81 0.03 7.96
N LEU A 270 -0.66 1.19 8.61
CA LEU A 270 -0.09 1.28 9.96
C LEU A 270 -0.94 0.49 10.96
N LYS A 271 -2.27 0.63 10.89
CA LYS A 271 -3.22 -0.18 11.67
C LYS A 271 -3.02 -1.66 11.43
N ALA A 272 -2.92 -2.10 10.17
CA ALA A 272 -2.76 -3.51 9.85
C ALA A 272 -1.47 -4.10 10.44
N LEU A 273 -0.39 -3.30 10.51
CA LEU A 273 0.89 -3.68 11.13
C LEU A 273 0.92 -3.53 12.65
N GLY A 274 -0.16 -3.03 13.28
CA GLY A 274 -0.20 -2.75 14.70
C GLY A 274 0.67 -1.58 15.15
N ILE A 275 0.92 -0.63 14.24
CA ILE A 275 1.71 0.57 14.52
C ILE A 275 0.77 1.73 14.86
N ASP A 276 1.10 2.45 15.94
CA ASP A 276 0.35 3.62 16.36
C ASP A 276 0.35 4.73 15.29
N LEU A 277 -0.80 5.37 15.12
CA LEU A 277 -0.95 6.43 14.12
C LEU A 277 -0.26 7.73 14.56
N PRO A 278 0.45 8.43 13.65
CA PRO A 278 0.94 9.77 13.91
C PRO A 278 -0.21 10.75 14.20
N GLN A 279 0.00 11.68 15.13
CA GLN A 279 -1.05 12.63 15.55
C GLN A 279 -1.53 13.57 14.44
N ASN A 280 -0.73 13.82 13.40
CA ASN A 280 -0.97 14.86 12.40
C ASN A 280 -1.47 14.33 11.04
N ILE A 281 -1.79 13.04 10.96
CA ILE A 281 -2.31 12.40 9.74
C ILE A 281 -3.70 12.95 9.38
N ASP A 282 -4.00 13.14 8.10
CA ASP A 282 -5.33 13.57 7.63
C ASP A 282 -6.24 12.39 7.30
N GLY A 283 -5.64 11.33 6.74
CA GLY A 283 -6.36 10.12 6.44
C GLY A 283 -6.82 9.40 7.70
N HIS A 284 -7.85 8.58 7.51
CA HIS A 284 -8.39 7.72 8.55
C HIS A 284 -8.18 6.26 8.18
N VAL A 285 -8.17 5.40 9.19
CA VAL A 285 -8.19 3.95 8.98
C VAL A 285 -9.53 3.58 8.36
N ILE A 286 -9.52 2.81 7.28
CA ILE A 286 -10.73 2.20 6.72
C ILE A 286 -11.13 1.02 7.62
N GLU A 287 -11.66 1.31 8.81
CA GLU A 287 -11.88 0.32 9.88
C GLU A 287 -12.85 -0.78 9.45
N GLU A 288 -13.80 -0.47 8.54
CA GLU A 288 -14.84 -1.43 8.18
C GLU A 288 -14.31 -2.67 7.45
N ILE A 289 -13.09 -2.65 6.90
CA ILE A 289 -12.51 -3.81 6.20
C ILE A 289 -12.02 -4.88 7.16
N PHE A 290 -11.73 -4.53 8.42
CA PHE A 290 -11.17 -5.48 9.37
C PHE A 290 -12.26 -6.36 9.98
N THR A 291 -11.90 -7.60 10.32
CA THR A 291 -12.81 -8.65 10.82
C THR A 291 -13.01 -8.63 12.34
N HIS A 292 -12.37 -7.69 13.05
CA HIS A 292 -12.37 -7.59 14.51
C HIS A 292 -13.42 -6.61 15.05
#